data_AF-A0A520JAK6-F1
#
_entry.id   AF-A0A520JAK6-F1
#
_cell.length_a   1.000
_cell.length_b   1.000
_cell.length_c   1.000
_cell.angle_alpha   90.00
_cell.angle_beta   90.00
_cell.angle_gamma   90.00
#
_symmetry.space_group_name_H-M   'P 1'
#
loop_
_entity.id
_entity.type
_entity.pdbx_description
1 polymer ?
#
loop_
_entity_poly.entity_id
_entity_poly.type
_entity_poly.pdbx_seq_one_letter_code
_entity_poly.pdbx_strand_id
1 'polypeptide(L)' 'NYWTATGISGAPTMGGSGDSGFGQLKSSMLEGSNVDITAELVALISAQRNFQANSKALDTQNKITDTIFNIQS' A
#
# COMPACT_ATOMS: atom_id res chain seq x y z
N ASN A 1 -16.64 -4.45 0.73
CA ASN A 1 -16.38 -3.73 -0.54
C ASN A 1 -17.49 -2.75 -0.83
N TYR A 2 -17.48 -1.59 -0.20
CA TYR A 2 -18.34 -0.47 -0.55
C TYR A 2 -17.47 0.77 -0.73
N TRP A 3 -17.62 1.44 -1.87
CA TRP A 3 -16.97 2.71 -2.17
C TRP A 3 -18.02 3.80 -2.14
N THR A 4 -17.62 4.99 -1.67
CA THR A 4 -18.46 6.19 -1.68
C THR A 4 -17.76 7.30 -2.44
N ALA A 5 -18.54 8.10 -3.17
CA ALA A 5 -18.00 9.24 -3.89
C ALA A 5 -17.50 10.31 -2.91
N THR A 6 -16.30 10.81 -3.14
CA THR A 6 -15.68 11.94 -2.43
C THR A 6 -15.58 13.15 -3.37
N GLY A 7 -15.28 14.33 -2.83
CA GLY A 7 -15.14 15.54 -3.66
C GLY A 7 -14.09 15.44 -4.77
N ILE A 8 -13.07 14.58 -4.61
CA ILE A 8 -12.01 14.36 -5.61
C ILE A 8 -12.44 13.36 -6.68
N SER A 9 -13.26 12.36 -6.33
CA SER A 9 -13.73 11.36 -7.31
C SER A 9 -14.80 11.89 -8.26
N GLY A 10 -15.45 13.01 -7.93
CA GLY A 10 -16.56 13.57 -8.69
C GLY A 10 -17.91 12.92 -8.39
N ALA A 11 -18.96 13.38 -9.08
CA ALA A 11 -20.32 12.88 -8.93
C ALA A 11 -20.50 11.52 -9.63
N PRO A 12 -21.25 10.57 -9.04
CA PRO A 12 -21.48 9.27 -9.65
C PRO A 12 -22.37 9.40 -10.90
N THR A 13 -21.95 8.79 -12.00
CA THR A 13 -22.74 8.69 -13.24
C THR A 13 -23.42 7.34 -13.30
N MET A 14 -24.75 7.31 -13.38
CA MET A 14 -25.55 6.08 -13.51
C MET A 14 -25.88 5.78 -14.98
N GLY A 15 -25.93 4.49 -15.33
CA GLY A 15 -26.29 4.01 -16.67
C GLY A 15 -26.69 2.53 -16.63
N GLY A 16 -27.31 2.04 -17.71
CA GLY A 16 -27.66 0.63 -17.86
C GLY A 16 -26.46 -0.23 -18.24
N SER A 17 -26.54 -1.54 -17.99
CA SER A 17 -25.50 -2.47 -18.48
C SER A 17 -25.50 -2.49 -20.01
N GLY A 18 -24.35 -2.25 -20.63
CA GLY A 18 -24.20 -2.17 -22.08
C GLY A 18 -24.46 -0.79 -22.71
N ASP A 19 -24.79 0.24 -21.91
CA ASP A 19 -24.82 1.63 -22.39
C ASP A 19 -23.41 2.14 -22.72
N SER A 20 -23.33 3.23 -23.50
CA SER A 20 -22.06 3.84 -23.89
C SER A 20 -21.20 4.19 -22.66
N GLY A 21 -20.03 3.55 -22.55
CA GLY A 21 -19.10 3.72 -21.43
C GLY A 21 -19.27 2.73 -20.27
N PHE A 22 -20.31 1.89 -20.28
CA PHE A 22 -20.56 0.88 -19.24
C PHE A 22 -20.33 -0.55 -19.76
N GLY A 23 -19.75 -1.41 -18.91
CA GLY A 23 -19.50 -2.82 -19.24
C GLY A 23 -20.77 -3.67 -19.31
N GLN A 24 -20.63 -4.87 -19.87
CA GLN A 24 -21.70 -5.86 -19.90
C GLN A 24 -21.74 -6.69 -18.61
N LEU A 25 -22.94 -6.97 -18.11
CA LEU A 25 -23.15 -7.84 -16.97
C LEU A 25 -22.99 -9.30 -17.40
N LYS A 26 -22.02 -10.01 -16.82
CA LYS A 26 -21.83 -11.44 -17.02
C LYS A 26 -22.45 -12.21 -15.86
N SER A 27 -23.60 -12.85 -16.09
CA SER A 27 -24.24 -13.71 -15.08
C SER A 27 -23.41 -14.95 -14.80
N SER A 28 -23.44 -15.43 -13.54
CA SER A 28 -22.76 -16.66 -13.10
C SER A 28 -21.23 -16.63 -13.16
N MET A 29 -20.61 -15.45 -13.22
CA MET A 29 -19.16 -15.25 -13.08
C MET A 29 -18.86 -14.42 -11.82
N LEU A 30 -17.84 -14.82 -11.06
CA LEU A 30 -17.32 -14.06 -9.93
C LEU A 30 -16.02 -13.37 -10.36
N GLU A 31 -15.92 -12.05 -10.20
CA GLU A 31 -14.67 -11.33 -10.44
C GLU A 31 -13.67 -11.70 -9.34
N GLY A 32 -12.60 -12.38 -9.75
CA GLY A 32 -11.49 -12.71 -8.86
C GLY A 32 -10.65 -11.49 -8.51
N SER A 33 -9.81 -11.62 -7.50
CA SER A 33 -8.84 -10.59 -7.16
C SER A 33 -7.86 -10.37 -8.31
N ASN A 34 -7.59 -9.11 -8.64
CA ASN A 34 -6.52 -8.71 -9.56
C ASN A 34 -5.12 -8.68 -8.91
N VAL A 35 -4.98 -9.24 -7.70
CA VAL A 35 -3.78 -9.18 -6.88
C VAL A 35 -2.89 -10.39 -7.15
N ASP A 36 -1.63 -10.13 -7.51
CA ASP A 36 -0.59 -11.16 -7.57
C ASP A 36 0.11 -11.27 -6.21
N ILE A 37 -0.18 -12.36 -5.50
CA ILE A 37 0.34 -12.63 -4.16
C ILE A 37 1.88 -12.66 -4.15
N THR A 38 2.52 -13.11 -5.23
CA THR A 38 3.98 -13.20 -5.29
C THR A 38 4.62 -11.82 -5.37
N ALA A 39 4.07 -10.93 -6.20
CA ALA A 39 4.50 -9.54 -6.30
C ALA A 39 4.28 -8.77 -4.99
N GLU A 40 3.11 -8.93 -4.38
CA GLU A 40 2.80 -8.30 -3.08
C GLU A 40 3.73 -8.79 -1.96
N LEU A 41 4.04 -10.09 -1.92
CA LEU A 41 4.98 -10.63 -0.92
C LEU A 41 6.39 -10.05 -1.10
N VAL A 42 6.87 -9.89 -2.33
CA VAL A 42 8.17 -9.25 -2.60
C VAL A 42 8.16 -7.79 -2.17
N ALA A 43 7.07 -7.06 -2.45
CA ALA A 43 6.90 -5.68 -2.00
C ALA A 43 6.94 -5.58 -0.46
N LEU A 44 6.26 -6.49 0.24
CA LEU A 44 6.31 -6.58 1.70
C LEU A 44 7.72 -6.89 2.23
N ILE A 45 8.43 -7.85 1.64
CA ILE A 45 9.81 -8.17 2.03
C ILE A 45 10.73 -6.97 1.83
N SER A 46 10.55 -6.22 0.73
CA SER A 46 11.31 -5.00 0.45
C SER A 46 11.04 -3.92 1.50
N ALA A 47 9.76 -3.67 1.81
CA ALA A 47 9.36 -2.73 2.85
C ALA A 47 9.93 -3.12 4.23
N GLN A 48 9.91 -4.41 4.57
CA GLN A 48 10.49 -4.94 5.81
C GLN A 48 12.01 -4.72 5.87
N ARG A 49 12.74 -4.98 4.78
CA ARG A 49 14.19 -4.73 4.72
C ARG A 49 14.52 -3.26 4.91
N ASN A 50 13.75 -2.36 4.29
CA ASN A 50 13.92 -0.92 4.48
C ASN A 50 13.66 -0.51 5.92
N PHE A 51 12.62 -1.05 6.55
CA PHE A 51 12.33 -0.79 7.97
C PHE A 51 13.45 -1.29 8.89
N GLN A 52 13.98 -2.49 8.64
CA GLN A 52 15.10 -3.04 9.39
C GLN A 52 16.39 -2.24 9.19
N ALA A 53 16.69 -1.82 7.96
CA ALA A 53 17.85 -1.00 7.65
C ALA A 53 17.76 0.36 8.37
N ASN A 54 16.60 1.01 8.32
CA ASN A 54 16.35 2.27 9.03
C ASN A 54 16.47 2.11 10.55
N SER A 55 15.90 1.04 11.11
CA SER A 55 16.03 0.74 12.54
C SER A 55 17.48 0.51 12.95
N LYS A 56 18.26 -0.20 12.12
CA LYS A 56 19.68 -0.46 12.41
C LYS A 56 20.53 0.81 12.34
N ALA A 57 20.22 1.70 11.40
CA ALA A 57 20.86 3.01 11.31
C ALA A 57 20.58 3.85 12.56
N LEU A 58 19.32 3.87 13.04
CA LEU A 58 18.94 4.55 14.28
C LEU A 58 19.64 3.95 15.51
N ASP A 59 19.71 2.63 15.65
CA ASP A 59 20.44 1.98 16.74
C ASP A 59 21.92 2.36 16.75
N THR A 60 22.54 2.43 15.56
CA THR A 60 23.94 2.80 15.42
C THR A 60 24.15 4.27 15.81
N GLN A 61 23.24 5.15 15.41
CA GLN A 61 23.26 6.56 15.79
C GLN A 61 23.10 6.75 17.32
N ASN A 62 22.22 6.00 17.95
CA ASN A 62 22.05 6.02 19.41
C ASN A 62 23.34 5.58 20.12
N LYS A 63 23.97 4.49 19.67
CA LYS A 63 25.26 4.02 20.24
C LYS A 63 26.39 5.04 20.10
N ILE A 64 26.48 5.71 18.94
CA ILE A 64 27.47 6.77 18.73
C ILE A 64 27.21 7.94 19.70
N THR A 65 25.94 8.33 19.86
CA THR A 65 25.52 9.38 20.77
C THR A 65 25.91 9.06 22.23
N ASP A 66 25.60 7.85 22.70
CA ASP A 66 25.98 7.38 24.05
C ASP A 66 27.50 7.33 24.25
N THR A 67 28.24 6.97 23.20
CA THR A 67 29.71 6.95 23.24
C THR A 67 30.27 8.37 23.36
N ILE A 68 29.72 9.34 22.62
CA ILE A 68 30.13 10.75 22.72
C ILE A 68 29.91 11.30 24.14
N PHE A 69 28.77 10.99 24.76
CA PHE A 69 28.50 11.41 26.14
C PHE A 69 29.49 10.83 27.16
N ASN A 70 29.92 9.57 26.99
CA ASN A 70 30.89 8.94 27.89
C ASN A 70 32.33 9.48 27.74
N ILE A 71 32.72 10.03 26.57
CA ILE A 71 34.07 10.58 26.37
C ILE A 71 34.19 12.00 26.94
N GLN A 72 33.07 12.71 27.09
CA GLN A 72 33.02 14.09 27.60
C GLN A 72 32.84 14.20 29.12
N SER A 73 32.70 13.06 29.83
CA SER A 73 32.64 12.99 31.29
C SER A 73 33.95 12.48 31.87
#